data_AF-A0A150WMG6-F1
#
_entry.id   AF-A0A150WMG6-F1
#
_cell.length_a   1.000
_cell.length_b   1.000
_cell.length_c   1.000
_cell.angle_alpha   90.00
_cell.angle_beta   90.00
_cell.angle_gamma   90.00
#
_symmetry.space_group_name_H-M   'P 1'
#
loop_
_entity.id
_entity.type
_entity.pdbx_description
1 polymer ?
#
loop_
_entity_poly.entity_id
_entity_poly.type
_entity_poly.pdbx_seq_one_letter_code
_entity_poly.pdbx_strand_id
1 'polypeptide(L)'
;MNFRFLFIAIALLTLSACGDSGSSAPPEIKEYVIKGDPDEFIAGATLDTTSPYNADNVQQLSNYSLISLIEFAQKGAPDKYTSKEELQEKNSNKETDTAPERKTYRLNIKPGPGTKFIGTVENLGAEFEFTPDNNGHLQLTQVKGDKQTMAVRTLHWSQTPDKSTISILFSYENADSGKGIAAIYFKADSVQKKIPLYDKVYQYLAGAGVGIAWNQEKTLTVKSCGANVNEAWAKIGVEAWSKALGNRLKLSYEKSTTYAPFSDLNQRCIYALNIYDKSPGNANLGTTPSILDLNSGEIIDSDVIIFNAAFKTLEQKYKDAGYQDLQVQSALKKDESITYTHELGHLLGLHHKFDGTQSIMSYDFNTTVLTNYDIKAIQTLYPRDEYSERTKVTSTGKPLNKKK
;
A
#
# COMPACT_ATOMS: atom_id res chain seq x y z
N MET A 1 2.00 -21.72 24.75
CA MET A 1 3.32 -21.13 24.44
C MET A 1 3.15 -20.42 23.12
N ASN A 2 2.99 -19.10 23.15
CA ASN A 2 2.54 -18.31 22.00
C ASN A 2 3.73 -17.95 21.13
N PHE A 3 3.84 -18.59 19.97
CA PHE A 3 4.87 -18.31 18.98
C PHE A 3 4.53 -17.04 18.22
N ARG A 4 5.47 -16.08 18.25
CA ARG A 4 5.36 -14.75 17.67
C ARG A 4 6.31 -14.67 16.48
N PHE A 5 5.74 -14.74 15.29
CA PHE A 5 6.37 -14.39 14.02
C PHE A 5 7.13 -13.09 14.06
N LEU A 6 8.23 -13.02 13.30
CA LEU A 6 8.86 -11.80 12.78
C LEU A 6 8.69 -10.52 13.62
N PHE A 7 8.75 -10.63 14.95
CA PHE A 7 8.96 -9.48 15.79
C PHE A 7 10.45 -9.20 15.71
N ILE A 8 10.84 -8.43 14.69
CA ILE A 8 11.56 -7.21 15.03
C ILE A 8 10.73 -6.61 16.17
N ALA A 9 11.32 -6.29 17.31
CA ALA A 9 10.61 -5.52 18.33
C ALA A 9 10.35 -4.08 17.86
N ILE A 10 9.81 -3.91 16.64
CA ILE A 10 8.88 -2.85 16.33
C ILE A 10 7.56 -3.40 16.88
N ALA A 11 7.24 -3.01 18.12
CA ALA A 11 5.88 -3.11 18.59
C ALA A 11 4.95 -2.64 17.47
N LEU A 12 3.80 -3.29 17.32
CA LEU A 12 2.64 -2.74 16.65
C LEU A 12 2.52 -1.24 16.97
N LEU A 13 3.12 -0.41 16.12
CA LEU A 13 2.85 1.01 16.03
C LEU A 13 1.65 1.12 15.10
N THR A 14 0.53 0.50 15.49
CA THR A 14 -0.76 1.16 15.30
C THR A 14 -0.67 2.42 16.15
N LEU A 15 -0.04 3.47 15.62
CA LEU A 15 -0.03 4.86 16.06
C LEU A 15 -0.41 5.10 17.53
N SER A 16 0.19 4.39 18.47
CA SER A 16 0.11 4.68 19.90
C SER A 16 1.32 5.54 20.24
N ALA A 17 1.44 6.66 19.52
CA ALA A 17 2.24 7.80 19.95
C ALA A 17 1.57 8.37 21.22
N CYS A 18 1.87 7.77 22.36
CA CYS A 18 2.00 8.49 23.61
C CYS A 18 3.31 9.26 23.52
N GLY A 19 3.29 10.53 23.92
CA GLY A 19 4.41 11.44 23.76
C GLY A 19 5.69 10.92 24.41
N ASP A 20 6.63 10.50 23.58
CA ASP A 20 8.06 10.64 23.84
C ASP A 20 8.69 11.16 22.56
N SER A 21 9.22 12.38 22.62
CA SER A 21 9.94 13.05 21.56
C SER A 21 11.22 12.25 21.23
N GLY A 22 11.22 11.49 20.14
CA GLY A 22 12.45 10.88 19.60
C GLY A 22 12.34 9.48 18.98
N SER A 23 11.15 8.90 18.85
CA SER A 23 10.97 7.58 18.22
C SER A 23 10.55 7.68 16.76
N SER A 24 11.54 7.70 15.86
CA SER A 24 11.45 7.54 14.40
C SER A 24 10.45 6.48 13.88
N ALA A 25 9.89 6.69 12.68
CA ALA A 25 9.03 5.70 12.03
C ALA A 25 9.86 4.58 11.34
N PRO A 26 9.58 3.30 11.59
CA PRO A 26 10.17 2.15 10.88
C PRO A 26 9.76 2.11 9.39
N PRO A 27 10.39 1.26 8.53
CA PRO A 27 9.84 1.02 7.20
C PRO A 27 8.40 0.52 7.35
N GLU A 28 7.54 0.86 6.39
CA GLU A 28 6.15 0.46 6.47
C GLU A 28 6.05 -1.06 6.24
N ILE A 29 5.73 -1.81 7.30
CA ILE A 29 5.49 -3.24 7.24
C ILE A 29 3.98 -3.45 7.37
N LYS A 30 3.34 -3.92 6.30
CA LYS A 30 1.90 -4.21 6.24
C LYS A 30 1.69 -5.70 6.12
N GLU A 31 1.14 -6.31 7.17
CA GLU A 31 0.72 -7.71 7.16
C GLU A 31 -0.80 -7.80 7.00
N TYR A 32 -1.23 -8.58 6.02
CA TYR A 32 -2.63 -8.92 5.80
C TYR A 32 -2.81 -10.42 6.03
N VAL A 33 -3.42 -10.77 7.17
CA VAL A 33 -3.85 -12.15 7.41
C VAL A 33 -5.07 -12.44 6.54
N ILE A 34 -4.94 -13.43 5.67
CA ILE A 34 -5.92 -13.80 4.66
C ILE A 34 -6.51 -15.17 4.99
N LYS A 35 -7.83 -15.34 4.85
CA LYS A 35 -8.44 -16.67 4.82
C LYS A 35 -8.60 -17.06 3.36
N GLY A 36 -7.76 -17.96 2.85
CA GLY A 36 -7.72 -18.35 1.43
C GLY A 36 -6.34 -18.87 1.02
N ASP A 37 -6.14 -19.05 -0.28
CA ASP A 37 -4.82 -19.40 -0.86
C ASP A 37 -4.13 -18.11 -1.34
N PRO A 38 -2.97 -17.73 -0.76
CA PRO A 38 -2.20 -16.55 -1.21
C PRO A 38 -1.82 -16.60 -2.68
N ASP A 39 -1.71 -17.79 -3.29
CA ASP A 39 -1.39 -17.94 -4.71
C ASP A 39 -2.44 -17.27 -5.63
N GLU A 40 -3.63 -16.92 -5.13
CA GLU A 40 -4.62 -16.14 -5.89
C GLU A 40 -4.10 -14.74 -6.29
N PHE A 41 -3.23 -14.12 -5.49
CA PHE A 41 -2.65 -12.80 -5.79
C PHE A 41 -1.76 -12.78 -7.04
N ILE A 42 -1.31 -13.96 -7.48
CA ILE A 42 -0.47 -14.12 -8.68
C ILE A 42 -1.16 -14.96 -9.76
N ALA A 43 -2.41 -15.39 -9.53
CA ALA A 43 -3.13 -16.24 -10.45
C ALA A 43 -3.44 -15.50 -11.75
N GLY A 44 -2.87 -15.98 -12.86
CA GLY A 44 -3.02 -15.36 -14.18
C GLY A 44 -2.13 -14.13 -14.44
N ALA A 45 -1.32 -13.72 -13.45
CA ALA A 45 -0.34 -12.67 -13.63
C ALA A 45 0.86 -13.15 -14.47
N THR A 46 1.44 -12.25 -15.25
CA THR A 46 2.70 -12.48 -15.96
C THR A 46 3.84 -12.23 -14.99
N LEU A 47 4.50 -13.30 -14.57
CA LEU A 47 5.62 -13.26 -13.64
C LEU A 47 6.93 -13.09 -14.40
N ASP A 48 7.88 -12.38 -13.78
CA ASP A 48 9.23 -12.18 -14.31
C ASP A 48 10.21 -12.62 -13.23
N THR A 49 10.66 -13.86 -13.32
CA THR A 49 11.61 -14.43 -12.37
C THR A 49 13.04 -14.01 -12.68
N THR A 50 13.29 -13.20 -13.71
CA THR A 50 14.64 -12.84 -14.14
C THR A 50 15.13 -11.63 -13.36
N SER A 51 16.06 -11.85 -12.42
CA SER A 51 16.66 -10.73 -11.70
C SER A 51 17.49 -9.86 -12.65
N PRO A 52 17.39 -8.52 -12.57
CA PRO A 52 18.32 -7.64 -13.27
C PRO A 52 19.74 -7.70 -12.64
N TYR A 53 19.92 -8.43 -11.54
CA TYR A 53 21.18 -8.58 -10.83
C TYR A 53 21.81 -9.96 -11.01
N ASN A 54 23.13 -10.00 -11.07
CA ASN A 54 23.99 -11.16 -11.16
C ASN A 54 25.25 -10.93 -10.30
N ALA A 55 26.19 -11.87 -10.31
CA ALA A 55 27.43 -11.76 -9.52
C ALA A 55 28.26 -10.50 -9.84
N ASP A 56 28.23 -10.02 -11.10
CA ASP A 56 29.04 -8.88 -11.55
C ASP A 56 28.48 -7.54 -11.10
N ASN A 57 27.17 -7.43 -10.88
CA ASN A 57 26.50 -6.16 -10.59
C ASN A 57 25.74 -6.13 -9.26
N VAL A 58 25.71 -7.21 -8.48
CA VAL A 58 24.96 -7.30 -7.20
C VAL A 58 25.31 -6.19 -6.21
N GLN A 59 26.54 -5.69 -6.24
CA GLN A 59 26.97 -4.59 -5.36
C GLN A 59 26.16 -3.29 -5.59
N GLN A 60 25.50 -3.14 -6.74
CA GLN A 60 24.59 -2.03 -7.01
C GLN A 60 23.35 -2.04 -6.10
N LEU A 61 22.93 -3.19 -5.56
CA LEU A 61 21.86 -3.27 -4.57
C LEU A 61 22.21 -2.51 -3.29
N SER A 62 23.49 -2.28 -3.00
CA SER A 62 23.93 -1.49 -1.85
C SER A 62 23.60 0.01 -1.94
N ASN A 63 23.13 0.47 -3.11
CA ASN A 63 22.65 1.84 -3.30
C ASN A 63 21.19 2.03 -2.92
N TYR A 64 20.50 0.96 -2.52
CA TYR A 64 19.08 0.98 -2.20
C TYR A 64 18.84 0.91 -0.68
N SER A 65 17.76 1.54 -0.26
CA SER A 65 17.19 1.47 1.08
C SER A 65 15.84 0.75 1.03
N LEU A 66 15.56 -0.12 2.00
CA LEU A 66 14.25 -0.72 2.18
C LEU A 66 13.24 0.38 2.54
N ILE A 67 12.14 0.45 1.82
CA ILE A 67 11.08 1.45 2.07
C ILE A 67 9.76 0.81 2.54
N SER A 68 9.50 -0.44 2.14
CA SER A 68 8.25 -1.10 2.50
C SER A 68 8.34 -2.62 2.35
N LEU A 69 7.53 -3.33 3.14
CA LEU A 69 7.24 -4.76 3.01
C LEU A 69 5.72 -4.94 3.11
N ILE A 70 5.13 -5.61 2.12
CA ILE A 70 3.73 -6.04 2.16
C ILE A 70 3.68 -7.57 2.19
N GLU A 71 2.83 -8.12 3.05
CA GLU A 71 2.67 -9.56 3.23
C GLU A 71 1.19 -9.96 3.22
N PHE A 72 0.89 -11.07 2.52
CA PHE A 72 -0.40 -11.75 2.52
C PHE A 72 -0.20 -13.21 2.95
N ALA A 73 -0.71 -13.57 4.12
CA ALA A 73 -0.44 -14.88 4.74
C ALA A 73 -1.73 -15.67 5.06
N GLN A 74 -1.73 -16.97 4.78
CA GLN A 74 -2.91 -17.86 4.92
C GLN A 74 -3.40 -18.03 6.36
N LYS A 75 -2.49 -17.98 7.32
CA LYS A 75 -2.77 -18.06 8.74
C LYS A 75 -2.06 -16.92 9.43
N GLY A 76 -2.65 -16.48 10.52
CA GLY A 76 -2.12 -15.47 11.41
C GLY A 76 -3.14 -15.28 12.52
N ALA A 77 -2.74 -14.67 13.62
CA ALA A 77 -3.74 -14.22 14.58
C ALA A 77 -4.46 -13.03 13.93
N PRO A 78 -5.74 -13.15 13.50
CA PRO A 78 -6.43 -11.97 13.03
C PRO A 78 -6.43 -10.94 14.15
N ASP A 79 -6.21 -9.67 13.81
CA ASP A 79 -6.48 -8.60 14.75
C ASP A 79 -7.92 -8.72 15.23
N LYS A 80 -8.09 -9.07 16.50
CA LYS A 80 -9.41 -9.12 17.13
C LYS A 80 -9.74 -7.71 17.58
N TYR A 81 -10.71 -7.10 16.91
CA TYR A 81 -11.34 -5.88 17.35
C TYR A 81 -12.62 -6.25 18.11
N THR A 82 -12.81 -5.63 19.27
CA THR A 82 -13.97 -5.85 20.13
C THR A 82 -15.15 -4.93 19.78
N SER A 83 -14.91 -3.85 19.03
CA SER A 83 -15.95 -2.93 18.56
C SER A 83 -15.58 -2.19 17.26
N LYS A 84 -16.54 -1.46 16.68
CA LYS A 84 -16.30 -0.57 15.52
C LYS A 84 -15.41 0.61 15.91
N GLU A 85 -15.58 1.12 17.12
CA GLU A 85 -14.82 2.23 17.67
C GLU A 85 -13.35 1.86 17.84
N GLU A 86 -13.04 0.64 18.34
CA GLU A 86 -11.66 0.15 18.43
C GLU A 86 -11.00 0.04 17.04
N LEU A 87 -11.74 -0.47 16.05
CA LEU A 87 -11.27 -0.54 14.67
C LEU A 87 -11.00 0.86 14.11
N GLN A 88 -11.90 1.81 14.35
CA GLN A 88 -11.74 3.20 13.92
C GLN A 88 -10.56 3.87 14.61
N GLU A 89 -10.36 3.67 15.91
CA GLU A 89 -9.24 4.24 16.66
C GLU A 89 -7.90 3.71 16.13
N LYS A 90 -7.79 2.39 15.91
CA LYS A 90 -6.57 1.78 15.35
C LYS A 90 -6.29 2.18 13.90
N ASN A 91 -7.34 2.46 13.13
CA ASN A 91 -7.23 2.95 11.76
C ASN A 91 -7.20 4.48 11.67
N SER A 92 -7.30 5.21 12.79
CA SER A 92 -7.23 6.67 12.78
C SER A 92 -5.77 7.10 12.75
N ASN A 93 -5.45 8.05 11.88
CA ASN A 93 -4.19 8.74 12.00
C ASN A 93 -4.24 9.70 13.19
N LYS A 94 -3.27 9.58 14.11
CA LYS A 94 -3.08 10.61 15.13
C LYS A 94 -2.61 11.89 14.48
N GLU A 95 -3.12 13.03 14.96
CA GLU A 95 -2.59 14.33 14.56
C GLU A 95 -1.13 14.43 15.00
N THR A 96 -0.23 14.68 14.06
CA THR A 96 1.15 15.04 14.36
C THR A 96 1.39 16.49 13.97
N ASP A 97 2.15 17.24 14.77
CA ASP A 97 2.58 18.60 14.42
C ASP A 97 3.76 18.62 13.45
N THR A 98 4.42 17.48 13.29
CA THR A 98 5.61 17.32 12.46
C THR A 98 5.42 16.18 11.46
N ALA A 99 6.05 16.32 10.29
CA ALA A 99 6.21 15.20 9.38
C ALA A 99 6.99 14.06 10.08
N PRO A 100 6.72 12.79 9.73
CA PRO A 100 7.43 11.65 10.31
C PRO A 100 8.95 11.78 10.10
N GLU A 101 9.71 11.42 11.14
CA GLU A 101 11.17 11.43 11.09
C GLU A 101 11.67 10.35 10.10
N ARG A 102 12.67 10.72 9.29
CA ARG A 102 13.17 9.89 8.19
C ARG A 102 14.32 9.01 8.65
N LYS A 103 14.16 7.69 8.58
CA LYS A 103 15.27 6.73 8.70
C LYS A 103 15.55 6.07 7.37
N THR A 104 16.84 5.85 7.09
CA THR A 104 17.33 5.09 5.95
C THR A 104 17.61 3.66 6.40
N TYR A 105 17.00 2.70 5.72
CA TYR A 105 17.19 1.27 5.95
C TYR A 105 18.05 0.70 4.82
N ARG A 106 19.30 1.18 4.74
CA ARG A 106 20.20 0.85 3.63
C ARG A 106 20.44 -0.65 3.58
N LEU A 107 20.36 -1.20 2.38
CA LEU A 107 20.75 -2.57 2.09
C LEU A 107 22.27 -2.60 1.91
N ASN A 108 22.97 -3.47 2.60
CA ASN A 108 24.40 -3.70 2.42
C ASN A 108 24.64 -5.12 1.92
N ILE A 109 25.23 -5.27 0.74
CA ILE A 109 25.55 -6.57 0.14
C ILE A 109 26.99 -6.96 0.44
N LYS A 110 27.19 -8.21 0.87
CA LYS A 110 28.51 -8.84 0.98
C LYS A 110 28.50 -10.25 0.38
N PRO A 111 29.66 -10.76 -0.09
CA PRO A 111 29.80 -12.17 -0.42
C PRO A 111 29.45 -13.06 0.77
N GLY A 112 28.69 -14.11 0.53
CA GLY A 112 28.37 -15.19 1.47
C GLY A 112 29.17 -16.46 1.18
N PRO A 113 28.88 -17.57 1.89
CA PRO A 113 29.49 -18.86 1.61
C PRO A 113 29.16 -19.38 0.21
N GLY A 114 30.16 -19.91 -0.51
CA GLY A 114 29.97 -20.44 -1.86
C GLY A 114 29.69 -19.35 -2.88
N THR A 115 28.61 -19.50 -3.64
CA THR A 115 28.17 -18.53 -4.67
C THR A 115 27.11 -17.55 -4.16
N LYS A 116 26.86 -17.54 -2.85
CA LYS A 116 25.79 -16.75 -2.22
C LYS A 116 26.20 -15.30 -2.00
N PHE A 117 25.21 -14.42 -1.94
CA PHE A 117 25.35 -13.03 -1.51
C PHE A 117 24.39 -12.75 -0.36
N ILE A 118 24.86 -12.01 0.64
CA ILE A 118 24.09 -11.67 1.83
C ILE A 118 23.83 -10.16 1.83
N GLY A 119 22.57 -9.79 1.69
CA GLY A 119 22.09 -8.43 1.95
C GLY A 119 21.72 -8.28 3.41
N THR A 120 22.16 -7.21 4.06
CA THR A 120 21.78 -6.87 5.44
C THR A 120 21.16 -5.49 5.47
N VAL A 121 20.03 -5.33 6.17
CA VAL A 121 19.34 -4.03 6.27
C VAL A 121 19.77 -3.34 7.56
N GLU A 122 20.39 -2.17 7.42
CA GLU A 122 20.82 -1.35 8.56
C GLU A 122 19.63 -1.03 9.48
N ASN A 123 19.86 -1.10 10.79
CA ASN A 123 18.89 -0.75 11.84
C ASN A 123 17.60 -1.62 11.88
N LEU A 124 17.53 -2.70 11.10
CA LEU A 124 16.36 -3.60 11.07
C LEU A 124 16.67 -5.02 11.53
N GLY A 125 17.94 -5.47 11.45
CA GLY A 125 18.32 -6.84 11.81
C GLY A 125 17.88 -7.91 10.79
N ALA A 126 17.36 -7.50 9.63
CA ALA A 126 16.97 -8.39 8.55
C ALA A 126 18.15 -8.71 7.61
N GLU A 127 18.29 -9.97 7.23
CA GLU A 127 19.21 -10.45 6.21
C GLU A 127 18.45 -11.14 5.06
N PHE A 128 18.92 -10.91 3.83
CA PHE A 128 18.41 -11.49 2.60
C PHE A 128 19.52 -12.29 1.94
N GLU A 129 19.29 -13.58 1.71
CA GLU A 129 20.24 -14.44 1.00
C GLU A 129 19.84 -14.54 -0.47
N PHE A 130 20.78 -14.19 -1.36
CA PHE A 130 20.65 -14.31 -2.80
C PHE A 130 21.57 -15.39 -3.35
N THR A 131 21.05 -16.23 -4.24
CA THR A 131 21.80 -17.28 -4.92
C THR A 131 21.62 -17.16 -6.44
N PRO A 132 22.69 -17.24 -7.24
CA PRO A 132 22.56 -17.29 -8.70
C PRO A 132 21.76 -18.53 -9.16
N ASP A 133 20.86 -18.34 -10.12
CA ASP A 133 20.24 -19.43 -10.87
C ASP A 133 21.17 -19.97 -11.96
N ASN A 134 20.67 -20.92 -12.76
CA ASN A 134 21.44 -21.56 -13.83
C ASN A 134 21.92 -20.58 -14.93
N ASN A 135 21.30 -19.40 -15.02
CA ASN A 135 21.65 -18.34 -15.97
C ASN A 135 22.49 -17.23 -15.31
N GLY A 136 22.83 -17.38 -14.02
CA GLY A 136 23.62 -16.42 -13.26
C GLY A 136 22.82 -15.27 -12.65
N HIS A 137 21.49 -15.24 -12.81
CA HIS A 137 20.63 -14.20 -12.22
C HIS A 137 20.36 -14.50 -10.75
N LEU A 138 20.38 -13.48 -9.91
CA LEU A 138 20.23 -13.65 -8.47
C LEU A 138 18.77 -13.85 -8.05
N GLN A 139 18.51 -14.95 -7.35
CA GLN A 139 17.22 -15.23 -6.75
C GLN A 139 17.29 -15.05 -5.25
N LEU A 140 16.28 -14.41 -4.65
CA LEU A 140 16.10 -14.42 -3.20
C LEU A 140 15.70 -15.84 -2.79
N THR A 141 16.54 -16.46 -1.95
CA THR A 141 16.38 -17.86 -1.50
C THR A 141 16.11 -17.98 -0.02
N GLN A 142 16.56 -17.02 0.80
CA GLN A 142 16.23 -16.98 2.22
C GLN A 142 16.02 -15.56 2.71
N VAL A 143 15.10 -15.42 3.66
CA VAL A 143 14.91 -14.21 4.47
C VAL A 143 15.17 -14.59 5.91
N LYS A 144 16.01 -13.84 6.60
CA LYS A 144 16.35 -14.06 8.02
C LYS A 144 16.05 -12.81 8.81
N GLY A 145 15.22 -12.95 9.83
CA GLY A 145 15.04 -11.95 10.88
C GLY A 145 15.71 -12.41 12.18
N ASP A 146 15.52 -11.64 13.24
CA ASP A 146 16.15 -11.88 14.55
C ASP A 146 15.91 -13.28 15.13
N LYS A 147 14.77 -13.90 14.82
CA LYS A 147 14.30 -15.15 15.45
C LYS A 147 14.14 -16.32 14.50
N GLN A 148 14.14 -16.08 13.20
CA GLN A 148 13.79 -17.09 12.21
C GLN A 148 14.51 -16.85 10.91
N THR A 149 14.97 -17.95 10.32
CA THR A 149 15.36 -18.03 8.92
C THR A 149 14.26 -18.75 8.16
N MET A 150 13.85 -18.20 7.04
CA MET A 150 12.79 -18.72 6.20
C MET A 150 13.33 -18.94 4.80
N ALA A 151 13.15 -20.14 4.27
CA ALA A 151 13.36 -20.40 2.86
C ALA A 151 12.24 -19.74 2.07
N VAL A 152 12.60 -19.05 1.00
CA VAL A 152 11.65 -18.36 0.13
C VAL A 152 11.92 -18.71 -1.33
N ARG A 153 10.93 -18.48 -2.18
CA ARG A 153 11.04 -18.62 -3.62
C ARG A 153 10.65 -17.32 -4.28
N THR A 154 11.57 -16.75 -5.05
CA THR A 154 11.29 -15.55 -5.83
C THR A 154 10.24 -15.87 -6.90
N LEU A 155 9.24 -14.99 -7.01
CA LEU A 155 8.12 -15.08 -7.94
C LEU A 155 8.21 -14.03 -9.03
N HIS A 156 8.60 -12.80 -8.69
CA HIS A 156 8.67 -11.70 -9.64
C HIS A 156 9.65 -10.63 -9.18
N TRP A 157 10.42 -10.10 -10.13
CA TRP A 157 11.22 -8.90 -9.99
C TRP A 157 10.57 -7.77 -10.78
N SER A 158 10.58 -6.57 -10.20
CA SER A 158 10.24 -5.35 -10.93
C SER A 158 11.24 -4.26 -10.63
N GLN A 159 11.50 -3.41 -11.63
CA GLN A 159 12.36 -2.25 -11.53
C GLN A 159 11.74 -1.11 -12.33
N THR A 160 11.73 0.10 -11.77
CA THR A 160 11.29 1.29 -12.51
C THR A 160 12.25 1.58 -13.68
N PRO A 161 11.82 2.25 -14.76
CA PRO A 161 12.67 2.44 -15.94
C PRO A 161 13.92 3.28 -15.66
N ASP A 162 13.83 4.19 -14.69
CA ASP A 162 14.94 5.01 -14.19
C ASP A 162 15.84 4.28 -13.17
N LYS A 163 15.53 3.02 -12.87
CA LYS A 163 16.21 2.17 -11.88
C LYS A 163 16.19 2.72 -10.46
N SER A 164 15.39 3.74 -10.17
CA SER A 164 15.33 4.35 -8.84
C SER A 164 14.66 3.45 -7.80
N THR A 165 13.83 2.49 -8.22
CA THR A 165 13.08 1.62 -7.32
C THR A 165 13.09 0.20 -7.84
N ILE A 166 13.21 -0.77 -6.94
CA ILE A 166 13.08 -2.20 -7.22
C ILE A 166 12.10 -2.85 -6.25
N SER A 167 11.44 -3.90 -6.69
CA SER A 167 10.62 -4.76 -5.85
C SER A 167 10.94 -6.23 -6.11
N ILE A 168 10.76 -7.04 -5.07
CA ILE A 168 10.90 -8.50 -5.14
C ILE A 168 9.66 -9.11 -4.51
N LEU A 169 8.90 -9.85 -5.31
CA LEU A 169 7.81 -10.70 -4.86
C LEU A 169 8.35 -12.10 -4.61
N PHE A 170 8.03 -12.68 -3.46
CA PHE A 170 8.41 -14.04 -3.12
C PHE A 170 7.29 -14.77 -2.38
N SER A 171 7.23 -16.08 -2.59
CA SER A 171 6.41 -16.98 -1.78
C SER A 171 7.25 -17.61 -0.69
N TYR A 172 6.60 -17.98 0.41
CA TYR A 172 7.20 -18.75 1.47
C TYR A 172 6.16 -19.72 2.07
N GLU A 173 6.65 -20.68 2.84
CA GLU A 173 5.81 -21.53 3.68
C GLU A 173 6.45 -21.69 5.06
N ASN A 174 5.65 -21.57 6.10
CA ASN A 174 6.10 -21.80 7.47
C ASN A 174 4.98 -22.42 8.33
N ALA A 175 5.33 -22.92 9.52
CA ALA A 175 4.40 -23.65 10.37
C ALA A 175 3.26 -22.78 10.92
N ASP A 176 3.55 -21.53 11.28
CA ASP A 176 2.65 -20.70 12.08
C ASP A 176 1.68 -19.88 11.17
N SER A 177 2.05 -19.53 9.93
CA SER A 177 1.31 -18.67 8.97
C SER A 177 0.90 -19.43 7.73
N GLY A 178 1.37 -20.68 7.58
CA GLY A 178 1.11 -21.50 6.41
C GLY A 178 1.83 -20.96 5.20
N LYS A 179 1.16 -20.98 4.04
CA LYS A 179 1.65 -20.32 2.85
C LYS A 179 1.51 -18.79 2.98
N GLY A 180 2.44 -18.07 2.38
CA GLY A 180 2.32 -16.63 2.21
C GLY A 180 3.04 -16.12 0.98
N ILE A 181 2.63 -14.92 0.54
CA ILE A 181 3.31 -14.15 -0.49
C ILE A 181 3.64 -12.78 0.09
N ALA A 182 4.86 -12.32 -0.12
CA ALA A 182 5.30 -11.01 0.31
C ALA A 182 6.05 -10.28 -0.81
N ALA A 183 5.92 -8.96 -0.81
CA ALA A 183 6.63 -8.05 -1.69
C ALA A 183 7.49 -7.10 -0.85
N ILE A 184 8.78 -7.04 -1.16
CA ILE A 184 9.72 -6.08 -0.55
C ILE A 184 10.09 -5.02 -1.58
N TYR A 185 10.13 -3.76 -1.13
CA TYR A 185 10.37 -2.61 -1.97
C TYR A 185 11.60 -1.87 -1.49
N PHE A 186 12.52 -1.63 -2.41
CA PHE A 186 13.71 -0.85 -2.15
C PHE A 186 13.78 0.35 -3.09
N LYS A 187 14.30 1.46 -2.58
CA LYS A 187 14.51 2.68 -3.36
C LYS A 187 15.95 3.14 -3.26
N ALA A 188 16.54 3.50 -4.40
CA ALA A 188 17.84 4.14 -4.43
C ALA A 188 17.78 5.45 -3.66
N ASP A 189 18.87 5.78 -2.96
CA ASP A 189 18.94 7.01 -2.19
C ASP A 189 18.64 8.23 -3.09
N SER A 190 17.65 9.03 -2.70
CA SER A 190 17.16 10.17 -3.46
C SER A 190 17.42 11.48 -2.72
N VAL A 191 17.43 12.58 -3.46
CA VAL A 191 17.49 13.91 -2.84
C VAL A 191 16.23 14.11 -2.01
N GLN A 192 16.43 14.34 -0.72
CA GLN A 192 15.35 14.63 0.20
C GLN A 192 14.60 15.89 -0.22
N LYS A 193 13.33 15.75 -0.56
CA LYS A 193 12.39 16.85 -0.79
C LYS A 193 11.67 17.18 0.51
N LYS A 194 11.18 18.40 0.67
CA LYS A 194 10.31 18.76 1.79
C LYS A 194 8.91 18.20 1.51
N ILE A 195 8.37 17.37 2.41
CA ILE A 195 6.97 16.94 2.33
C ILE A 195 6.07 18.17 2.63
N PRO A 196 5.10 18.51 1.78
CA PRO A 196 4.15 19.57 2.07
C PRO A 196 3.26 19.20 3.26
N LEU A 197 3.01 20.19 4.12
CA LEU A 197 2.04 20.08 5.22
C LEU A 197 0.83 20.94 4.89
N TYR A 198 -0.34 20.33 5.00
CA TYR A 198 -1.64 20.91 4.73
C TYR A 198 -2.48 21.01 6.01
N ASP A 199 -3.71 21.48 5.88
CA ASP A 199 -4.68 21.50 6.98
C ASP A 199 -4.93 20.08 7.50
N LYS A 200 -4.82 19.89 8.83
CA LYS A 200 -4.99 18.61 9.51
C LYS A 200 -6.43 18.09 9.48
N VAL A 201 -7.39 18.92 9.08
CA VAL A 201 -8.75 18.44 8.80
C VAL A 201 -8.76 17.34 7.75
N TYR A 202 -7.79 17.34 6.82
CA TYR A 202 -7.64 16.31 5.80
C TYR A 202 -6.76 15.15 6.26
N GLN A 203 -7.26 13.94 6.07
CA GLN A 203 -6.58 12.70 6.42
C GLN A 203 -5.90 12.10 5.19
N TYR A 204 -4.57 12.00 5.22
CA TYR A 204 -3.74 11.43 4.14
C TYR A 204 -2.97 10.21 4.64
N LEU A 205 -2.47 9.38 3.73
CA LEU A 205 -1.87 8.08 4.06
C LEU A 205 -0.73 8.19 5.10
N ALA A 206 0.11 9.24 4.99
CA ALA A 206 1.24 9.46 5.88
C ALA A 206 0.90 10.22 7.17
N GLY A 207 -0.38 10.52 7.42
CA GLY A 207 -0.85 11.28 8.57
C GLY A 207 -1.75 12.46 8.20
N ALA A 208 -2.44 13.00 9.21
CA ALA A 208 -3.28 14.19 9.06
C ALA A 208 -2.47 15.38 8.50
N GLY A 209 -2.88 15.93 7.36
CA GLY A 209 -2.20 17.04 6.69
C GLY A 209 -0.84 16.70 6.04
N VAL A 210 -0.34 15.47 6.10
CA VAL A 210 0.96 15.09 5.51
C VAL A 210 0.80 14.75 4.04
N GLY A 211 1.18 15.67 3.15
CA GLY A 211 0.92 15.57 1.71
C GLY A 211 1.91 14.68 0.96
N ILE A 212 1.61 13.38 0.85
CA ILE A 212 2.31 12.46 -0.05
C ILE A 212 1.39 12.07 -1.20
N ALA A 213 1.85 12.28 -2.42
CA ALA A 213 1.02 12.25 -3.62
C ALA A 213 1.74 11.60 -4.81
N TRP A 214 0.99 11.22 -5.85
CA TRP A 214 1.58 10.85 -7.14
C TRP A 214 2.26 12.04 -7.83
N ASN A 215 3.26 11.76 -8.66
CA ASN A 215 3.87 12.79 -9.52
C ASN A 215 2.85 13.32 -10.55
N GLN A 216 2.50 14.60 -10.43
CA GLN A 216 1.50 15.31 -11.25
C GLN A 216 1.91 15.49 -12.72
N GLU A 217 3.20 15.35 -13.05
CA GLU A 217 3.72 15.46 -14.42
C GLU A 217 3.40 14.22 -15.28
N LYS A 218 3.05 13.10 -14.63
CA LYS A 218 2.76 11.82 -15.30
C LYS A 218 1.27 11.50 -15.24
N THR A 219 0.79 10.82 -16.27
CA THR A 219 -0.53 10.20 -16.22
C THR A 219 -0.47 8.97 -15.30
N LEU A 220 -1.38 8.91 -14.34
CA LEU A 220 -1.63 7.71 -13.55
C LEU A 220 -2.68 6.87 -14.31
N THR A 221 -2.23 5.79 -14.93
CA THR A 221 -3.12 4.82 -15.57
C THR A 221 -3.42 3.69 -14.61
N VAL A 222 -4.69 3.51 -14.23
CA VAL A 222 -5.16 2.39 -13.43
C VAL A 222 -5.78 1.34 -14.35
N LYS A 223 -5.37 0.08 -14.20
CA LYS A 223 -5.84 -1.02 -15.06
C LYS A 223 -6.75 -1.97 -14.30
N SER A 224 -7.78 -2.52 -14.92
CA SER A 224 -8.36 -3.77 -14.40
C SER A 224 -7.48 -4.95 -14.79
N CYS A 225 -7.11 -5.75 -13.79
CA CYS A 225 -6.14 -6.83 -13.91
C CYS A 225 -6.80 -8.14 -13.45
N GLY A 226 -7.16 -8.97 -14.43
CA GLY A 226 -7.88 -10.23 -14.22
C GLY A 226 -9.34 -10.18 -14.67
N ALA A 227 -9.94 -11.36 -14.82
CA ALA A 227 -11.29 -11.50 -15.39
C ALA A 227 -12.42 -11.15 -14.42
N ASN A 228 -12.13 -11.09 -13.11
CA ASN A 228 -13.16 -10.96 -12.07
C ASN A 228 -13.41 -9.52 -11.64
N VAL A 229 -12.70 -8.55 -12.23
CA VAL A 229 -12.85 -7.14 -11.89
C VAL A 229 -14.13 -6.60 -12.51
N ASN A 230 -14.93 -5.91 -11.71
CA ASN A 230 -16.13 -5.24 -12.21
C ASN A 230 -15.73 -3.93 -12.90
N GLU A 231 -15.51 -4.01 -14.22
CA GLU A 231 -15.00 -2.89 -15.02
C GLU A 231 -15.90 -1.64 -14.97
N ALA A 232 -17.21 -1.84 -14.82
CA ALA A 232 -18.14 -0.71 -14.74
C ALA A 232 -17.90 0.11 -13.47
N TRP A 233 -17.72 -0.53 -12.31
CA TRP A 233 -17.43 0.16 -11.06
C TRP A 233 -16.03 0.73 -11.00
N ALA A 234 -15.03 0.00 -11.51
CA ALA A 234 -13.68 0.52 -11.66
C ALA A 234 -13.67 1.83 -12.46
N LYS A 235 -14.35 1.83 -13.61
CA LYS A 235 -14.47 3.02 -14.47
C LYS A 235 -15.19 4.16 -13.76
N ILE A 236 -16.32 3.89 -13.10
CA ILE A 236 -17.08 4.90 -12.35
C ILE A 236 -16.24 5.53 -11.24
N GLY A 237 -15.51 4.73 -10.47
CA GLY A 237 -14.64 5.23 -9.40
C GLY A 237 -13.50 6.10 -9.96
N VAL A 238 -12.85 5.66 -11.05
CA VAL A 238 -11.80 6.46 -11.72
C VAL A 238 -12.37 7.76 -12.27
N GLU A 239 -13.54 7.74 -12.91
CA GLU A 239 -14.20 8.94 -13.44
C GLU A 239 -14.58 9.93 -12.32
N ALA A 240 -15.07 9.43 -11.18
CA ALA A 240 -15.41 10.26 -10.04
C ALA A 240 -14.19 11.04 -9.53
N TRP A 241 -13.07 10.35 -9.30
CA TRP A 241 -11.83 10.99 -8.85
C TRP A 241 -11.18 11.87 -9.91
N SER A 242 -11.18 11.44 -11.17
CA SER A 242 -10.69 12.24 -12.30
C SER A 242 -11.44 13.57 -12.40
N LYS A 243 -12.78 13.56 -12.24
CA LYS A 243 -13.60 14.78 -12.17
C LYS A 243 -13.25 15.66 -10.97
N ALA A 244 -13.04 15.07 -9.79
CA ALA A 244 -12.67 15.81 -8.58
C ALA A 244 -11.29 16.48 -8.70
N LEU A 245 -10.32 15.79 -9.28
CA LEU A 245 -8.98 16.27 -9.58
C LEU A 245 -8.99 17.36 -10.68
N GLY A 246 -9.82 17.20 -11.70
CA GLY A 246 -9.78 18.04 -12.89
C GLY A 246 -8.44 17.91 -13.61
N ASN A 247 -7.73 19.02 -13.80
CA ASN A 247 -6.44 19.04 -14.49
C ASN A 247 -5.20 18.89 -13.57
N ARG A 248 -5.40 18.56 -12.28
CA ARG A 248 -4.32 18.49 -11.28
C ARG A 248 -3.46 17.24 -11.40
N LEU A 249 -4.09 16.11 -11.71
CA LEU A 249 -3.45 14.83 -11.98
C LEU A 249 -4.25 14.18 -13.11
N LYS A 250 -3.56 13.72 -14.16
CA LYS A 250 -4.21 12.98 -15.24
C LYS A 250 -4.42 11.54 -14.77
N LEU A 251 -5.68 11.18 -14.51
CA LEU A 251 -6.07 9.84 -14.12
C LEU A 251 -6.84 9.18 -15.27
N SER A 252 -6.42 7.99 -15.68
CA SER A 252 -7.06 7.20 -16.74
C SER A 252 -7.34 5.76 -16.27
N TYR A 253 -8.28 5.12 -16.95
CA TYR A 253 -8.64 3.72 -16.73
C TYR A 253 -8.47 2.92 -18.03
N GLU A 254 -7.90 1.72 -17.91
CA GLU A 254 -7.74 0.78 -19.02
C GLU A 254 -8.11 -0.64 -18.58
N LYS A 255 -8.53 -1.49 -19.53
CA LYS A 255 -8.67 -2.93 -19.29
C LYS A 255 -7.39 -3.64 -19.71
N SER A 256 -6.89 -4.55 -18.88
CA SER A 256 -5.71 -5.37 -19.22
C SER A 256 -6.02 -6.86 -19.11
N THR A 257 -5.87 -7.59 -20.22
CA THR A 257 -5.95 -9.06 -20.22
C THR A 257 -4.63 -9.71 -19.86
N THR A 258 -3.52 -9.00 -20.07
CA THR A 258 -2.17 -9.39 -19.64
C THR A 258 -1.71 -8.37 -18.62
N TYR A 259 -1.31 -8.82 -17.44
CA TYR A 259 -0.98 -7.94 -16.32
C TYR A 259 0.10 -8.55 -15.44
N ALA A 260 0.89 -7.70 -14.82
CA ALA A 260 1.89 -8.08 -13.83
C ALA A 260 1.24 -8.26 -12.43
N PRO A 261 1.92 -8.90 -11.45
CA PRO A 261 1.40 -9.03 -10.08
C PRO A 261 1.46 -7.68 -9.33
N PHE A 262 0.82 -7.60 -8.16
CA PHE A 262 0.66 -6.36 -7.37
C PHE A 262 1.97 -5.69 -6.89
N SER A 263 3.10 -6.38 -7.07
CA SER A 263 4.42 -5.84 -6.74
C SER A 263 5.09 -5.14 -7.91
N ASP A 264 4.48 -5.15 -9.09
CA ASP A 264 5.10 -4.57 -10.27
C ASP A 264 5.11 -3.04 -10.20
N LEU A 265 6.29 -2.46 -10.32
CA LEU A 265 6.48 -1.03 -10.17
C LEU A 265 6.06 -0.22 -11.41
N ASN A 266 5.66 -0.88 -12.49
CA ASN A 266 5.38 -0.27 -13.79
C ASN A 266 3.91 -0.38 -14.20
N GLN A 267 3.08 -1.05 -13.39
CA GLN A 267 1.67 -1.25 -13.65
C GLN A 267 0.87 -1.00 -12.36
N ARG A 268 -0.21 -0.22 -12.46
CA ARG A 268 -1.17 -0.02 -11.36
C ARG A 268 -2.46 -0.72 -11.72
N CYS A 269 -2.92 -1.57 -10.84
CA CYS A 269 -3.96 -2.55 -11.07
C CYS A 269 -5.06 -2.48 -10.02
N ILE A 270 -6.27 -2.77 -10.47
CA ILE A 270 -7.38 -3.20 -9.65
C ILE A 270 -7.46 -4.71 -9.85
N TYR A 271 -7.24 -5.46 -8.78
CA TYR A 271 -7.42 -6.91 -8.72
C TYR A 271 -8.74 -7.25 -8.04
N ALA A 272 -9.33 -8.38 -8.41
CA ALA A 272 -10.52 -8.90 -7.76
C ALA A 272 -10.34 -10.39 -7.42
N LEU A 273 -10.26 -10.68 -6.13
CA LEU A 273 -9.92 -11.99 -5.56
C LEU A 273 -11.19 -12.71 -5.08
N ASN A 274 -11.36 -13.97 -5.46
CA ASN A 274 -12.58 -14.74 -5.30
C ASN A 274 -12.63 -15.60 -4.03
N ILE A 275 -11.51 -15.87 -3.35
CA ILE A 275 -11.48 -16.78 -2.18
C ILE A 275 -11.11 -16.11 -0.86
N TYR A 276 -11.23 -14.78 -0.75
CA TYR A 276 -10.90 -14.02 0.46
C TYR A 276 -12.11 -13.64 1.34
N ASP A 277 -12.06 -14.04 2.62
CA ASP A 277 -13.00 -13.61 3.68
C ASP A 277 -12.22 -13.23 4.94
N LYS A 278 -12.10 -11.94 5.26
CA LYS A 278 -11.49 -11.51 6.53
C LYS A 278 -12.36 -12.05 7.69
N SER A 279 -11.70 -12.47 8.77
CA SER A 279 -12.28 -13.06 9.99
C SER A 279 -13.68 -12.54 10.41
N PRO A 280 -14.49 -13.38 11.09
CA PRO A 280 -15.91 -13.10 11.34
C PRO A 280 -16.11 -11.79 12.13
N GLY A 281 -16.83 -10.84 11.52
CA GLY A 281 -17.25 -9.59 12.16
C GLY A 281 -17.52 -8.47 11.16
N ASN A 282 -16.49 -8.01 10.47
CA ASN A 282 -16.56 -6.94 9.47
C ASN A 282 -16.01 -7.42 8.13
N ALA A 283 -16.85 -7.42 7.09
CA ALA A 283 -16.42 -7.75 5.75
C ALA A 283 -15.52 -6.61 5.27
N ASN A 284 -14.20 -6.83 5.24
CA ASN A 284 -13.33 -5.93 4.52
C ASN A 284 -13.53 -6.21 3.03
N LEU A 285 -14.11 -5.27 2.30
CA LEU A 285 -14.51 -5.46 0.90
C LEU A 285 -13.38 -5.17 -0.08
N GLY A 286 -12.36 -4.43 0.36
CA GLY A 286 -11.16 -4.15 -0.41
C GLY A 286 -9.98 -3.76 0.46
N THR A 287 -8.83 -3.56 -0.17
CA THR A 287 -7.69 -2.90 0.43
C THR A 287 -6.82 -2.30 -0.65
N THR A 288 -6.13 -1.22 -0.30
CA THR A 288 -5.23 -0.52 -1.21
C THR A 288 -3.87 -0.35 -0.54
N PRO A 289 -2.98 -1.35 -0.62
CA PRO A 289 -1.60 -1.17 -0.21
C PRO A 289 -0.99 -0.01 -0.99
N SER A 290 -0.25 0.84 -0.30
CA SER A 290 0.50 1.94 -0.89
C SER A 290 1.92 1.90 -0.37
N ILE A 291 2.85 2.20 -1.28
CA ILE A 291 4.28 2.29 -1.04
C ILE A 291 4.67 3.76 -1.13
N LEU A 292 5.05 4.34 0.00
CA LEU A 292 5.35 5.76 0.13
C LEU A 292 6.86 5.95 0.21
N ASP A 293 7.40 6.92 -0.54
CA ASP A 293 8.75 7.41 -0.30
C ASP A 293 8.70 8.70 0.52
N LEU A 294 8.97 8.59 1.81
CA LEU A 294 9.01 9.73 2.72
C LEU A 294 10.16 10.72 2.42
N ASN A 295 11.16 10.33 1.64
CA ASN A 295 12.25 11.23 1.24
C ASN A 295 11.82 12.15 0.11
N SER A 296 11.15 11.62 -0.93
CA SER A 296 10.64 12.44 -2.04
C SER A 296 9.25 13.03 -1.77
N GLY A 297 8.49 12.46 -0.82
CA GLY A 297 7.08 12.82 -0.62
C GLY A 297 6.18 12.30 -1.74
N GLU A 298 6.58 11.21 -2.38
CA GLU A 298 5.86 10.63 -3.53
C GLU A 298 5.28 9.25 -3.20
N ILE A 299 4.10 8.96 -3.74
CA ILE A 299 3.60 7.58 -3.83
C ILE A 299 4.40 6.89 -4.94
N ILE A 300 5.03 5.77 -4.61
CA ILE A 300 5.86 5.00 -5.53
C ILE A 300 5.03 3.93 -6.23
N ASP A 301 4.20 3.24 -5.45
CA ASP A 301 3.35 2.15 -5.91
C ASP A 301 2.07 2.09 -5.09
N SER A 302 0.97 1.68 -5.71
CA SER A 302 -0.28 1.37 -5.03
C SER A 302 -1.22 0.64 -5.97
N ASP A 303 -1.76 -0.47 -5.48
CA ASP A 303 -2.76 -1.28 -6.18
C ASP A 303 -4.02 -1.40 -5.36
N VAL A 304 -5.15 -1.55 -6.03
CA VAL A 304 -6.44 -1.82 -5.40
C VAL A 304 -6.72 -3.30 -5.46
N ILE A 305 -7.08 -3.89 -4.33
CA ILE A 305 -7.46 -5.30 -4.22
C ILE A 305 -8.90 -5.34 -3.72
N ILE A 306 -9.79 -5.94 -4.50
CA ILE A 306 -11.20 -6.13 -4.19
C ILE A 306 -11.42 -7.60 -3.78
N PHE A 307 -12.16 -7.82 -2.70
CA PHE A 307 -12.41 -9.15 -2.16
C PHE A 307 -13.82 -9.63 -2.52
N ASN A 308 -13.98 -10.27 -3.69
CA ASN A 308 -15.26 -10.77 -4.19
C ASN A 308 -15.95 -11.77 -3.24
N ALA A 309 -15.18 -12.57 -2.49
CA ALA A 309 -15.76 -13.46 -1.49
C ALA A 309 -16.39 -12.70 -0.31
N ALA A 310 -15.87 -11.52 0.05
CA ALA A 310 -16.46 -10.69 1.10
C ALA A 310 -17.85 -10.17 0.71
N PHE A 311 -18.09 -9.92 -0.60
CA PHE A 311 -19.42 -9.58 -1.11
C PHE A 311 -20.42 -10.73 -1.00
N LYS A 312 -19.98 -11.99 -1.10
CA LYS A 312 -20.86 -13.16 -0.86
C LYS A 312 -21.27 -13.26 0.62
N THR A 313 -20.35 -12.98 1.53
CA THR A 313 -20.66 -12.88 2.97
C THR A 313 -21.67 -11.76 3.23
N LEU A 314 -21.52 -10.62 2.56
CA LEU A 314 -22.45 -9.49 2.65
C LEU A 314 -23.83 -9.80 2.06
N GLU A 315 -23.87 -10.51 0.93
CA GLU A 315 -25.11 -11.02 0.34
C GLU A 315 -25.92 -11.85 1.35
N GLN A 316 -25.25 -12.79 2.03
CA GLN A 316 -25.90 -13.62 3.04
C GLN A 316 -26.41 -12.78 4.22
N LYS A 317 -25.63 -11.79 4.69
CA LYS A 317 -26.06 -10.86 5.74
C LYS A 317 -27.34 -10.10 5.36
N TYR A 318 -27.47 -9.64 4.11
CA TYR A 318 -28.69 -8.99 3.65
C TYR A 318 -29.89 -9.93 3.62
N LYS A 319 -29.70 -11.16 3.13
CA LYS A 319 -30.73 -12.20 3.14
C LYS A 319 -31.19 -12.53 4.57
N ASP A 320 -30.26 -12.69 5.49
CA ASP A 320 -30.54 -12.95 6.91
C ASP A 320 -31.28 -11.78 7.58
N ALA A 321 -31.07 -10.54 7.11
CA ALA A 321 -31.79 -9.35 7.53
C ALA A 321 -33.19 -9.21 6.88
N GLY A 322 -33.64 -10.20 6.09
CA GLY A 322 -34.97 -10.24 5.49
C GLY A 322 -35.12 -9.47 4.17
N TYR A 323 -34.01 -9.06 3.55
CA TYR A 323 -34.05 -8.40 2.24
C TYR A 323 -34.50 -9.40 1.17
N GLN A 324 -35.38 -8.96 0.28
CA GLN A 324 -35.76 -9.72 -0.92
C GLN A 324 -34.64 -9.69 -1.96
N ASP A 325 -34.60 -10.67 -2.88
CA ASP A 325 -33.51 -10.81 -3.85
C ASP A 325 -33.18 -9.52 -4.62
N LEU A 326 -34.20 -8.78 -5.11
CA LEU A 326 -33.97 -7.51 -5.80
C LEU A 326 -33.37 -6.43 -4.89
N GLN A 327 -33.73 -6.42 -3.61
CA GLN A 327 -33.17 -5.49 -2.63
C GLN A 327 -31.72 -5.86 -2.31
N VAL A 328 -31.42 -7.16 -2.16
CA VAL A 328 -30.05 -7.68 -1.98
C VAL A 328 -29.17 -7.28 -3.15
N GLN A 329 -29.62 -7.52 -4.39
CA GLN A 329 -28.85 -7.17 -5.59
C GLN A 329 -28.61 -5.66 -5.72
N SER A 330 -29.60 -4.84 -5.36
CA SER A 330 -29.45 -3.38 -5.34
C SER A 330 -28.45 -2.91 -4.30
N ALA A 331 -28.53 -3.46 -3.07
CA ALA A 331 -27.61 -3.15 -1.98
C ALA A 331 -26.16 -3.55 -2.31
N LEU A 332 -25.95 -4.76 -2.83
CA LEU A 332 -24.62 -5.23 -3.23
C LEU A 332 -23.99 -4.36 -4.30
N LYS A 333 -24.74 -3.99 -5.35
CA LYS A 333 -24.25 -3.07 -6.40
C LYS A 333 -23.82 -1.72 -5.84
N LYS A 334 -24.59 -1.21 -4.87
CA LYS A 334 -24.27 0.04 -4.18
C LYS A 334 -22.96 -0.10 -3.39
N ASP A 335 -22.82 -1.14 -2.58
CA ASP A 335 -21.63 -1.35 -1.74
C ASP A 335 -20.38 -1.63 -2.57
N GLU A 336 -20.52 -2.37 -3.67
CA GLU A 336 -19.44 -2.64 -4.62
C GLU A 336 -18.94 -1.33 -5.24
N SER A 337 -19.85 -0.52 -5.80
CA SER A 337 -19.49 0.79 -6.37
C SER A 337 -18.81 1.72 -5.36
N ILE A 338 -19.31 1.76 -4.12
CA ILE A 338 -18.68 2.51 -3.01
C ILE A 338 -17.27 1.99 -2.76
N THR A 339 -17.09 0.68 -2.66
CA THR A 339 -15.79 0.05 -2.35
C THR A 339 -14.75 0.42 -3.41
N TYR A 340 -15.07 0.27 -4.70
CA TYR A 340 -14.14 0.67 -5.76
C TYR A 340 -13.76 2.15 -5.68
N THR A 341 -14.74 3.03 -5.43
CA THR A 341 -14.48 4.47 -5.31
C THR A 341 -13.66 4.80 -4.06
N HIS A 342 -13.92 4.14 -2.93
CA HIS A 342 -13.20 4.30 -1.67
C HIS A 342 -11.74 3.88 -1.79
N GLU A 343 -11.50 2.68 -2.30
CA GLU A 343 -10.15 2.13 -2.47
C GLU A 343 -9.33 2.95 -3.48
N LEU A 344 -9.94 3.48 -4.54
CA LEU A 344 -9.27 4.43 -5.42
C LEU A 344 -8.89 5.75 -4.73
N GLY A 345 -9.61 6.16 -3.68
CA GLY A 345 -9.23 7.29 -2.84
C GLY A 345 -7.93 7.01 -2.07
N HIS A 346 -7.77 5.79 -1.54
CA HIS A 346 -6.51 5.34 -0.94
C HIS A 346 -5.38 5.29 -1.95
N LEU A 347 -5.63 4.77 -3.16
CA LEU A 347 -4.64 4.74 -4.24
C LEU A 347 -4.10 6.15 -4.53
N LEU A 348 -4.95 7.16 -4.41
CA LEU A 348 -4.60 8.56 -4.64
C LEU A 348 -3.98 9.28 -3.42
N GLY A 349 -3.79 8.61 -2.29
CA GLY A 349 -3.12 9.16 -1.11
C GLY A 349 -4.04 9.63 0.02
N LEU A 350 -5.35 9.39 -0.06
CA LEU A 350 -6.27 9.69 1.04
C LEU A 350 -6.26 8.59 2.09
N HIS A 351 -6.44 8.95 3.36
CA HIS A 351 -6.68 7.99 4.45
C HIS A 351 -8.16 8.02 4.85
N HIS A 352 -8.56 7.02 5.63
CA HIS A 352 -9.87 6.96 6.25
C HIS A 352 -10.19 8.21 7.09
N LYS A 353 -11.48 8.56 7.17
CA LYS A 353 -12.02 9.68 7.95
C LYS A 353 -13.01 9.18 9.03
N PHE A 354 -12.71 9.43 10.30
CA PHE A 354 -13.45 8.86 11.44
C PHE A 354 -13.99 9.88 12.47
N ASP A 355 -14.07 11.17 12.13
CA ASP A 355 -14.55 12.22 13.04
C ASP A 355 -16.04 12.58 12.83
N GLY A 356 -16.79 11.71 12.14
CA GLY A 356 -18.19 11.95 11.78
C GLY A 356 -18.38 12.84 10.54
N THR A 357 -17.30 13.34 9.93
CA THR A 357 -17.40 14.03 8.64
C THR A 357 -17.93 13.08 7.57
N GLN A 358 -19.01 13.47 6.89
CA GLN A 358 -19.53 12.73 5.76
C GLN A 358 -18.50 12.69 4.64
N SER A 359 -18.04 11.49 4.29
CA SER A 359 -16.95 11.26 3.35
C SER A 359 -17.05 9.86 2.77
N ILE A 360 -16.71 9.70 1.49
CA ILE A 360 -16.56 8.36 0.89
C ILE A 360 -15.45 7.56 1.58
N MET A 361 -14.47 8.23 2.19
CA MET A 361 -13.35 7.64 2.93
C MET A 361 -13.71 7.24 4.37
N SER A 362 -14.97 7.37 4.78
CA SER A 362 -15.43 6.89 6.08
C SER A 362 -15.93 5.45 6.00
N TYR A 363 -16.04 4.75 7.14
CA TYR A 363 -16.74 3.45 7.22
C TYR A 363 -18.27 3.59 7.27
N ASP A 364 -18.81 4.79 7.06
CA ASP A 364 -20.25 4.99 6.93
C ASP A 364 -20.67 4.86 5.46
N PHE A 365 -21.19 3.67 5.10
CA PHE A 365 -21.71 3.33 3.77
C PHE A 365 -22.99 4.11 3.37
N ASN A 366 -23.42 5.07 4.18
CA ASN A 366 -24.45 6.03 3.78
C ASN A 366 -23.96 7.02 2.72
N THR A 367 -22.64 7.21 2.60
CA THR A 367 -22.05 8.08 1.57
C THR A 367 -21.74 7.28 0.30
N THR A 368 -22.50 7.54 -0.77
CA THR A 368 -22.37 6.81 -2.05
C THR A 368 -21.53 7.52 -3.10
N VAL A 369 -21.18 8.78 -2.86
CA VAL A 369 -20.55 9.68 -3.83
C VAL A 369 -19.51 10.54 -3.12
N LEU A 370 -18.57 11.08 -3.90
CA LEU A 370 -17.61 12.05 -3.39
C LEU A 370 -18.34 13.27 -2.81
N THR A 371 -18.03 13.61 -1.57
CA THR A 371 -18.55 14.79 -0.88
C THR A 371 -17.69 16.01 -1.14
N ASN A 372 -18.14 17.18 -0.70
CA ASN A 372 -17.31 18.39 -0.72
C ASN A 372 -16.02 18.25 0.10
N TYR A 373 -16.04 17.44 1.16
CA TYR A 373 -14.84 17.16 1.93
C TYR A 373 -13.84 16.37 1.07
N ASP A 374 -14.27 15.28 0.44
CA ASP A 374 -13.42 14.42 -0.39
C ASP A 374 -12.78 15.21 -1.55
N ILE A 375 -13.60 16.04 -2.23
CA ILE A 375 -13.17 16.89 -3.34
C ILE A 375 -12.12 17.91 -2.88
N LYS A 376 -12.32 18.55 -1.72
CA LYS A 376 -11.34 19.52 -1.20
C LYS A 376 -10.07 18.85 -0.71
N ALA A 377 -10.17 17.69 -0.06
CA ALA A 377 -9.03 16.92 0.43
C ALA A 377 -8.11 16.53 -0.74
N ILE A 378 -8.68 15.98 -1.82
CA ILE A 378 -7.90 15.57 -2.99
C ILE A 378 -7.34 16.76 -3.75
N GLN A 379 -8.10 17.85 -3.91
CA GLN A 379 -7.60 19.06 -4.57
C GLN A 379 -6.50 19.78 -3.78
N THR A 380 -6.49 19.63 -2.45
CA THR A 380 -5.44 20.14 -1.58
C THR A 380 -4.18 19.29 -1.69
N LEU A 381 -4.34 17.96 -1.75
CA LEU A 381 -3.21 17.03 -1.92
C LEU A 381 -2.49 17.23 -3.26
N TYR A 382 -3.24 17.54 -4.32
CA TYR A 382 -2.76 17.79 -5.67
C TYR A 382 -2.96 19.26 -6.08
N PRO A 383 -2.18 20.23 -5.55
CA PRO A 383 -2.38 21.64 -5.89
C PRO A 383 -2.16 21.91 -7.39
N ARG A 384 -2.76 22.98 -7.92
CA ARG A 384 -2.45 23.44 -9.28
C ARG A 384 -1.05 24.07 -9.31
N ASP A 385 -0.32 23.89 -10.41
CA ASP A 385 1.06 24.38 -10.59
C ASP A 385 1.21 25.88 -10.29
N GLU A 386 0.19 26.69 -10.59
CA GLU A 386 0.17 28.13 -10.29
C GLU A 386 0.26 28.47 -8.79
N TYR A 387 -0.01 27.50 -7.91
CA TYR A 387 0.05 27.64 -6.46
C TYR A 387 1.30 27.02 -5.82
N SER A 388 2.01 26.10 -6.51
CA SER A 388 3.17 25.41 -5.93
C SER A 388 4.35 26.35 -5.66
N GLU A 389 4.48 27.45 -6.42
CA GLU A 389 5.47 28.49 -6.15
C GLU A 389 5.08 29.42 -4.97
N ARG A 390 3.79 29.55 -4.67
CA ARG A 390 3.27 30.51 -3.66
C ARG A 390 3.18 29.94 -2.24
N THR A 391 3.14 28.63 -2.07
CA THR A 391 3.11 27.94 -0.76
C THR A 391 4.49 27.56 -0.23
N LYS A 392 5.59 28.13 -0.76
CA LYS A 392 6.88 28.19 -0.04
C LYS A 392 6.72 29.06 1.22
N VAL A 393 6.08 28.52 2.25
CA VAL A 393 6.07 29.06 3.60
C VAL A 393 7.51 28.92 4.11
N THR A 394 8.16 30.05 4.33
CA THR A 394 9.45 30.10 5.03
C THR A 394 9.28 29.45 6.41
N SER A 395 10.33 28.83 6.93
CA SER A 395 10.36 28.14 8.24
C SER A 395 9.97 29.01 9.46
N THR A 396 9.56 30.26 9.23
CA THR A 396 9.16 31.24 10.23
C THR A 396 7.64 31.47 10.32
N GLY A 397 6.81 30.75 9.55
CA GLY A 397 5.34 30.85 9.67
C GLY A 397 4.75 32.23 9.34
N LYS A 398 5.47 33.09 8.59
CA LYS A 398 4.96 34.40 8.16
C LYS A 398 4.57 34.35 6.68
N PRO A 399 3.38 34.82 6.30
CA PRO A 399 3.01 34.96 4.89
C PRO A 399 3.94 35.97 4.20
N LEU A 400 4.37 35.65 2.98
CA LEU A 400 5.05 36.60 2.10
C LEU A 400 4.10 37.76 1.83
N ASN A 401 4.41 38.93 2.39
CA ASN A 401 3.68 40.16 2.12
C ASN A 401 3.68 40.43 0.61
N LYS A 402 2.48 40.52 0.03
CA LYS A 402 2.27 40.99 -1.33
C LYS A 402 2.88 42.39 -1.46
N LYS A 403 3.92 42.55 -2.27
CA LYS A 403 4.19 43.85 -2.87
C LYS A 403 3.05 44.11 -3.87
N LYS A 404 2.40 45.26 -3.69
CA LYS A 404 1.37 45.79 -4.58
C LYS A 404 1.92 46.03 -5.98
#